data_AF-A0A7C5S9M6-F1
#
_entry.id   AF-A0A7C5S9M6-F1
#
_cell.length_a   1.000
_cell.length_b   1.000
_cell.length_c   1.000
_cell.angle_alpha   90.00
_cell.angle_beta   90.00
_cell.angle_gamma   90.00
#
_symmetry.space_group_name_H-M   'P 1'
#
loop_
_entity.id
_entity.type
_entity.pdbx_description
1 polymer ?
#
loop_
_entity_poly.entity_id
_entity_poly.type
_entity_poly.pdbx_seq_one_letter_code
_entity_poly.pdbx_strand_id
1 'polypeptide(L)'
;MSRRFLLIGSFIGGLISVAIALLMDLLFSDALQGTWRDAITHDLNRYFSLHTTPDSFIVYVVFILILAVLFVIGAFFGSIFTMLIYRFMKFLGSSEE
;
A
#
# COMPACT_ATOMS: atom_id res chain seq x y z
N MET A 1 -22.27 9.16 -9.59
CA MET A 1 -21.48 8.33 -8.65
C MET A 1 -21.56 8.95 -7.27
N SER A 2 -22.00 8.23 -6.23
CA SER A 2 -22.02 8.81 -4.88
C SER A 2 -20.59 8.92 -4.35
N ARG A 3 -20.25 10.01 -3.65
CA ARG A 3 -18.93 10.19 -3.02
C ARG A 3 -18.56 9.00 -2.11
N ARG A 4 -19.56 8.33 -1.54
CA ARG A 4 -19.40 7.16 -0.66
C ARG A 4 -18.73 5.98 -1.38
N PHE A 5 -19.11 5.67 -2.62
CA PHE A 5 -18.51 4.55 -3.35
C PHE A 5 -17.03 4.80 -3.69
N LEU A 6 -16.67 6.03 -4.06
CA LEU A 6 -15.27 6.39 -4.29
C LEU A 6 -14.44 6.28 -3.01
N LEU A 7 -14.98 6.73 -1.88
CA LEU A 7 -14.31 6.60 -0.57
C LEU A 7 -14.12 5.15 -0.16
N ILE A 8 -15.12 4.30 -0.34
CA ILE A 8 -15.03 2.86 -0.04
C ILE A 8 -13.97 2.20 -0.94
N GLY A 9 -14.02 2.48 -2.25
CA GLY A 9 -13.04 1.99 -3.20
C GLY A 9 -11.62 2.39 -2.86
N SER A 10 -11.43 3.66 -2.48
CA SER A 10 -10.15 4.19 -2.03
C SER A 10 -9.67 3.49 -0.75
N PHE A 11 -10.52 3.38 0.26
CA PHE A 11 -10.14 2.76 1.52
C PHE A 11 -9.77 1.28 1.36
N ILE A 12 -10.56 0.52 0.58
CA ILE A 12 -10.28 -0.89 0.28
C ILE A 12 -8.98 -1.02 -0.52
N GLY A 13 -8.77 -0.18 -1.54
CA GLY A 13 -7.54 -0.21 -2.33
C GLY A 13 -6.29 0.05 -1.48
N GLY A 14 -6.36 1.03 -0.56
CA GLY A 14 -5.27 1.31 0.36
C GLY A 14 -5.00 0.14 1.31
N LEU A 15 -6.04 -0.45 1.89
CA LEU A 15 -5.92 -1.59 2.80
C LEU A 15 -5.32 -2.82 2.10
N ILE A 16 -5.80 -3.14 0.90
CA ILE A 16 -5.26 -4.25 0.10
C ILE A 16 -3.79 -4.02 -0.24
N SER A 17 -3.40 -2.80 -0.62
CA SER A 17 -2.01 -2.49 -0.93
C SER A 17 -1.08 -2.72 0.28
N VAL A 18 -1.48 -2.27 1.47
CA VAL A 18 -0.72 -2.50 2.70
C VAL A 18 -0.69 -3.99 3.05
N ALA A 19 -1.84 -4.67 2.95
CA ALA A 19 -1.93 -6.10 3.23
C ALA A 19 -0.99 -6.92 2.34
N ILE A 20 -0.96 -6.64 1.03
CA ILE A 20 -0.05 -7.31 0.10
C ILE A 20 1.41 -7.03 0.45
N ALA A 21 1.77 -5.79 0.78
CA ALA A 21 3.13 -5.44 1.16
C ALA A 21 3.59 -6.19 2.43
N LEU A 22 2.73 -6.28 3.44
CA LEU A 22 3.01 -7.05 4.66
C LEU A 22 3.06 -8.56 4.41
N LEU A 23 2.18 -9.08 3.55
CA LEU A 23 2.22 -10.50 3.16
C LEU A 23 3.49 -10.83 2.39
N MET A 24 3.96 -9.93 1.52
CA MET A 24 5.24 -10.08 0.84
C MET A 24 6.41 -10.12 1.83
N ASP A 25 6.39 -9.22 2.82
CA ASP A 25 7.41 -9.19 3.88
C ASP A 25 7.45 -10.50 4.69
N LEU A 26 6.28 -11.03 5.04
CA LEU A 26 6.16 -12.21 5.90
C LEU A 26 6.41 -13.52 5.15
N LEU A 27 5.89 -13.66 3.93
CA LEU A 27 5.88 -14.93 3.19
C LEU A 27 7.06 -15.08 2.23
N PHE A 28 7.67 -13.97 1.80
CA PHE A 28 8.67 -13.98 0.74
C PHE A 28 9.99 -13.31 1.15
N SER A 29 10.20 -12.98 2.43
CA SER A 29 11.45 -12.35 2.90
C SER A 29 12.69 -13.17 2.56
N ASP A 30 12.65 -14.50 2.68
CA ASP A 30 13.79 -15.36 2.31
C ASP A 30 14.15 -15.24 0.82
N ALA A 31 13.15 -15.15 -0.06
CA ALA A 31 13.35 -14.98 -1.49
C ALA A 31 13.77 -13.54 -1.86
N LEU A 32 13.35 -12.56 -1.06
CA LEU A 32 13.58 -11.13 -1.26
C LEU A 32 14.79 -10.60 -0.48
N GLN A 33 15.63 -11.49 0.08
CA GLN A 33 16.87 -11.17 0.79
C GLN A 33 16.65 -10.36 2.09
N GLY A 34 15.55 -10.62 2.79
CA GLY A 34 15.23 -10.03 4.10
C GLY A 34 13.88 -9.32 4.10
N THR A 35 13.60 -8.66 5.22
CA THR A 35 12.38 -7.88 5.43
C THR A 35 12.55 -6.42 5.03
N TRP A 36 11.43 -5.70 4.91
CA TRP A 36 11.43 -4.25 4.75
C TRP A 36 12.21 -3.55 5.88
N ARG A 37 12.12 -4.05 7.12
CA ARG A 37 12.86 -3.48 8.25
C ARG A 37 14.37 -3.71 8.13
N ASP A 38 14.80 -4.83 7.57
CA ASP A 38 16.22 -5.09 7.30
C ASP A 38 16.76 -4.13 6.24
N ALA A 39 15.99 -3.92 5.16
CA ALA A 39 16.33 -2.97 4.10
C ALA A 39 16.43 -1.53 4.64
N ILE A 40 15.44 -1.09 5.44
CA ILE A 40 15.46 0.23 6.07
C ILE A 40 16.68 0.38 6.98
N THR A 41 16.99 -0.65 7.79
CA THR A 41 18.15 -0.63 8.69
C THR A 41 19.45 -0.50 7.90
N HIS A 42 19.60 -1.27 6.83
CA HIS A 42 20.75 -1.19 5.93
C HIS A 42 20.90 0.22 5.35
N ASP A 43 19.82 0.83 4.87
CA ASP A 43 19.85 2.16 4.27
C ASP A 43 20.15 3.26 5.29
N LEU A 44 19.56 3.20 6.49
CA LEU A 44 19.87 4.15 7.57
C LEU A 44 21.34 4.05 7.99
N ASN A 45 21.88 2.85 8.10
CA ASN A 45 23.29 2.65 8.43
C ASN A 45 24.23 3.12 7.32
N ARG A 46 23.85 2.87 6.05
CA ARG A 46 24.68 3.21 4.89
C ARG A 46 24.70 4.70 4.59
N TYR A 47 23.54 5.37 4.63
CA TYR A 47 23.42 6.77 4.19
C TYR A 47 23.47 7.78 5.35
N PHE A 48 23.13 7.37 6.57
CA PHE A 48 23.08 8.27 7.73
C PHE A 48 24.02 7.86 8.88
N SER A 49 24.72 6.71 8.76
CA SER A 49 25.66 6.21 9.77
C SER A 49 25.06 6.09 11.18
N LEU A 50 23.76 5.79 11.27
CA LEU A 50 23.01 5.81 12.54
C LEU A 50 23.18 4.55 13.41
N HIS A 51 23.96 3.56 12.97
CA HIS A 51 24.20 2.29 13.67
C HIS A 51 22.94 1.66 14.30
N THR A 52 21.84 1.65 13.55
CA THR A 52 20.54 1.11 13.92
C THR A 52 20.44 -0.41 13.73
N THR A 53 19.52 -1.02 14.46
CA THR A 53 19.07 -2.42 14.30
C THR A 53 17.62 -2.47 13.78
N PRO A 54 17.15 -3.61 13.24
CA PRO A 54 15.78 -3.74 12.73
C PRO A 54 14.67 -3.43 13.75
N ASP A 55 14.95 -3.60 15.04
CA ASP A 55 14.03 -3.31 16.14
C ASP A 55 14.16 -1.88 16.69
N SER A 56 14.99 -1.03 16.09
CA SER A 56 15.17 0.35 16.52
C SER A 56 13.90 1.18 16.25
N PHE A 57 13.55 2.07 17.18
CA PHE A 57 12.35 2.92 17.07
C PHE A 57 12.29 3.69 15.74
N ILE A 58 13.42 4.23 15.28
CA ILE A 58 13.51 4.97 14.02
C ILE A 58 13.16 4.10 12.79
N VAL A 59 13.53 2.81 12.81
CA VAL A 59 13.20 1.87 11.73
C VAL A 59 11.68 1.66 11.66
N TYR A 60 11.01 1.50 12.80
CA TYR A 60 9.54 1.41 12.84
C TYR A 60 8.85 2.67 12.33
N VAL A 61 9.37 3.86 12.67
CA VAL A 61 8.82 5.14 12.18
C VAL A 61 8.92 5.21 10.65
N VAL A 62 10.08 4.90 10.09
CA VAL A 62 10.28 4.90 8.63
C VAL A 62 9.42 3.83 7.96
N PHE A 63 9.31 2.64 8.56
CA PHE A 63 8.47 1.56 8.04
C PHE A 63 6.99 1.95 7.99
N ILE A 64 6.45 2.54 9.05
CA ILE A 64 5.07 3.05 9.08
C ILE A 64 4.86 4.14 8.02
N LEU A 65 5.84 5.02 7.81
CA LEU A 65 5.77 6.05 6.78
C LEU A 65 5.69 5.45 5.38
N ILE A 66 6.49 4.41 5.09
CA ILE A 66 6.44 3.68 3.83
C ILE A 66 5.06 3.02 3.64
N LEU A 67 4.52 2.35 4.67
CA LEU A 67 3.19 1.75 4.62
C LEU A 67 2.09 2.81 4.39
N ALA A 68 2.21 4.00 4.98
CA ALA A 68 1.28 5.09 4.75
C ALA A 68 1.32 5.59 3.30
N VAL A 69 2.52 5.70 2.70
CA VAL A 69 2.66 6.03 1.27
C VAL A 69 2.03 4.96 0.39
N LEU A 70 2.26 3.68 0.68
CA LEU A 70 1.63 2.57 -0.02
C LEU A 70 0.10 2.60 0.11
N PHE A 71 -0.42 2.90 1.30
CA PHE A 71 -1.86 3.07 1.51
C PHE A 71 -2.43 4.17 0.60
N VAL A 72 -1.77 5.32 0.50
CA VAL A 72 -2.22 6.44 -0.36
C VAL A 72 -2.20 6.02 -1.83
N ILE A 73 -1.15 5.34 -2.29
CA ILE A 73 -1.05 4.83 -3.67
C ILE A 73 -2.15 3.80 -3.94
N GLY A 74 -2.32 2.82 -3.05
CA GLY A 74 -3.38 1.82 -3.15
C GLY A 74 -4.77 2.45 -3.17
N ALA A 75 -4.98 3.50 -2.36
CA ALA A 75 -6.24 4.21 -2.32
C ALA A 75 -6.53 4.98 -3.61
N PHE A 76 -5.51 5.59 -4.21
CA PHE A 76 -5.64 6.22 -5.51
C PHE A 76 -6.06 5.20 -6.59
N PHE A 77 -5.42 4.04 -6.66
CA PHE A 77 -5.80 2.98 -7.60
C PHE A 77 -7.18 2.38 -7.30
N GLY A 78 -7.53 2.20 -6.03
CA GLY A 78 -8.86 1.74 -5.61
C GLY A 78 -9.98 2.70 -6.06
N SER A 79 -9.73 4.01 -5.99
CA SER A 79 -10.64 5.03 -6.54
C SER A 79 -10.81 4.89 -8.05
N ILE A 80 -9.69 4.77 -8.79
CA ILE A 80 -9.70 4.60 -10.26
C ILE A 80 -10.48 3.34 -10.62
N PHE A 81 -10.18 2.21 -9.99
CA PHE A 81 -10.86 0.95 -10.24
C PHE A 81 -12.37 1.07 -10.01
N THR A 82 -12.78 1.66 -8.89
CA THR A 82 -14.20 1.86 -8.56
C THR A 82 -14.89 2.78 -9.56
N MET A 83 -14.20 3.82 -10.05
CA MET A 83 -14.71 4.67 -11.12
C MET A 83 -14.90 3.90 -12.42
N LEU A 84 -13.97 3.03 -12.80
CA LEU A 84 -14.08 2.19 -13.99
C LEU A 84 -15.27 1.23 -13.89
N ILE A 85 -15.42 0.54 -12.76
CA ILE A 85 -16.57 -0.35 -12.51
C ILE A 85 -17.88 0.43 -12.57
N TYR A 86 -17.97 1.61 -11.95
CA TYR A 86 -19.18 2.43 -12.01
C TYR A 86 -19.51 2.85 -13.46
N ARG A 87 -18.53 3.26 -14.24
CA ARG A 87 -18.73 3.62 -15.66
C ARG A 87 -19.19 2.43 -16.48
N PHE A 88 -18.57 1.27 -16.27
CA PHE A 88 -18.92 0.02 -16.94
C PHE A 88 -20.36 -0.41 -16.62
N MET A 89 -20.75 -0.40 -15.35
CA MET A 89 -22.11 -0.75 -14.93
C MET A 89 -23.14 0.23 -15.47
N LYS A 90 -22.82 1.53 -15.50
CA LYS A 90 -23.70 2.54 -16.11
C LYS A 90 -23.88 2.29 -17.60
N PHE A 91 -22.82 1.93 -18.31
CA PHE A 91 -22.87 1.60 -19.74
C PHE A 91 -23.78 0.40 -20.02
N LEU A 92 -23.65 -0.68 -19.24
CA LEU A 92 -24.51 -1.87 -19.37
C LEU A 92 -25.98 -1.58 -19.02
N GLY A 93 -26.24 -0.79 -17.97
CA GLY A 93 -27.60 -0.44 -17.59
C GLY A 93 -28.29 0.52 -18.57
N SER A 94 -27.51 1.25 -19.39
CA SER A 94 -28.06 2.18 -20.39
C SER A 94 -28.47 1.52 -21.71
N SER A 95 -28.24 0.21 -21.89
CA SER A 95 -28.66 -0.51 -23.11
C SER A 95 -30.05 -1.16 -22.99
N GLU A 96 -30.75 -0.95 -21.88
CA GLU A 96 -32.10 -1.50 -21.63
C GLU A 96 -33.23 -0.45 -21.76
N GLU A 97 -32.93 0.78 -22.23
CA GLU A 97 -33.91 1.79 -22.67
C GLU A 97 -33.81 2.02 -24.19
#